data_AF-A0A2N2BJX9-F1
#
_entry.id   AF-A0A2N2BJX9-F1
#
_cell.length_a   1.000
_cell.length_b   1.000
_cell.length_c   1.000
_cell.angle_alpha   90.00
_cell.angle_beta   90.00
_cell.angle_gamma   90.00
#
_symmetry.space_group_name_H-M   'P 1'
#
loop_
_entity.id
_entity.type
_entity.pdbx_description
1 polymer ?
#
loop_
_entity_poly.entity_id
_entity_poly.type
_entity_poly.pdbx_seq_one_letter_code
_entity_poly.pdbx_strand_id
1 'polypeptide(L)' 'MFSKIKVLFICVHNSARSQMAEELLRKLGGDHYEVESTRFI' A
#
# COMPACT_ATOMS: atom_id res chain seq x y z
N MET A 1 -11.16 -12.63 -15.47
CA MET A 1 -11.06 -11.46 -14.58
C MET A 1 -9.84 -11.67 -13.71
N PHE A 2 -8.75 -10.92 -13.93
CA PHE A 2 -7.53 -11.12 -13.15
C PHE A 2 -7.76 -10.60 -11.72
N SER A 3 -7.35 -11.39 -10.73
CA SER A 3 -7.39 -10.95 -9.34
C SER A 3 -6.41 -9.80 -9.13
N LYS A 4 -6.82 -8.74 -8.42
CA LYS A 4 -5.92 -7.64 -8.06
C LYS A 4 -4.79 -8.17 -7.17
N ILE A 5 -3.59 -7.62 -7.35
CA ILE A 5 -2.42 -7.96 -6.53
C ILE A 5 -2.56 -7.21 -5.20
N LYS A 6 -2.57 -7.95 -4.09
CA LYS A 6 -2.67 -7.36 -2.75
C LYS A 6 -1.29 -6.98 -2.24
N VAL A 7 -1.13 -5.74 -1.75
CA VAL A 7 0.13 -5.19 -1.25
C VAL A 7 -0.08 -4.53 0.11
N LEU A 8 0.74 -4.89 1.10
CA LEU A 8 0.73 -4.30 2.44
C LEU A 8 2.07 -3.61 2.72
N PHE A 9 2.05 -2.29 2.91
CA PHE A 9 3.22 -1.54 3.33
C PHE A 9 3.30 -1.43 4.85
N ILE A 10 4.49 -1.69 5.42
CA ILE A 10 4.69 -1.71 6.87
C ILE A 10 5.78 -0.72 7.25
N CYS A 11 5.55 0.07 8.31
CA CYS A 11 6.64 0.78 9.00
C CYS A 11 6.44 0.80 10.51
N VAL A 12 7.45 1.26 11.27
CA VAL A 12 7.41 1.18 12.75
C VAL A 12 6.26 2.00 13.37
N HIS A 13 5.86 3.12 12.76
CA HIS A 13 4.86 4.03 13.35
C HIS A 13 3.63 4.28 12.48
N ASN A 14 3.52 3.66 11.31
CA ASN A 14 2.58 4.02 10.24
C ASN A 14 2.43 5.54 10.03
N SER A 15 3.53 6.30 10.10
CA SER A 15 3.48 7.77 10.19
C SER A 15 4.04 8.51 8.99
N ALA A 16 4.73 7.81 8.08
CA ALA A 16 5.35 8.44 6.92
C ALA A 16 5.55 7.46 5.76
N ARG A 17 6.62 6.64 5.80
CA ARG A 17 7.08 5.83 4.65
C ARG A 17 6.02 4.87 4.11
N SER A 18 5.30 4.18 5.00
CA SER A 18 4.26 3.21 4.60
C SER A 18 3.04 3.89 3.99
N GLN A 19 2.61 5.03 4.53
CA GLN A 19 1.49 5.82 3.99
C GLN A 19 1.84 6.46 2.64
N MET A 20 3.04 7.01 2.50
CA MET A 20 3.49 7.57 1.21
C MET A 20 3.57 6.48 0.13
N ALA A 21 4.05 5.28 0.48
CA ALA A 21 4.13 4.17 -0.45
C ALA A 21 2.73 3.66 -0.87
N GLU A 22 1.78 3.59 0.07
CA GLU A 22 0.38 3.26 -0.22
C GLU A 22 -0.23 4.21 -1.25
N GLU A 23 -0.15 5.52 -0.99
CA GLU A 23 -0.73 6.52 -1.88
C GLU A 23 -0.02 6.61 -3.24
N LEU A 24 1.29 6.40 -3.25
CA LEU A 24 2.04 6.35 -4.50
C LEU A 24 1.58 5.18 -5.37
N LEU A 25 1.42 3.98 -4.79
CA LEU A 25 0.95 2.80 -5.53
C LEU A 25 -0.52 2.92 -5.93
N ARG A 26 -1.35 3.55 -5.08
CA ARG A 26 -2.76 3.84 -5.41
C ARG A 26 -2.89 4.74 -6.64
N LYS A 27 -2.03 5.77 -6.74
CA LYS A 27 -2.04 6.72 -7.86
C LYS A 27 -1.40 6.18 -9.13
N LEU A 28 -0.29 5.43 -9.01
CA LEU A 28 0.48 4.96 -10.16
C LEU A 28 0.09 3.57 -10.65
N GLY A 29 -0.39 2.70 -9.74
CA GLY A 29 -0.69 1.29 -10.01
C GLY A 29 -2.09 1.04 -10.59
N GLY A 30 -2.97 2.05 -10.59
CA GLY A 30 -4.32 1.93 -11.13
C GLY A 30 -5.12 0.76 -10.54
N ASP A 31 -5.95 0.13 -11.36
CA ASP A 31 -6.83 -0.97 -10.93
C ASP A 31 -6.15 -2.34 -10.79
N HIS A 32 -4.83 -2.41 -10.96
CA HIS A 32 -4.09 -3.67 -10.87
C HIS A 32 -3.83 -4.11 -9.43
N TYR A 33 -3.90 -3.18 -8.46
CA TYR A 33 -3.50 -3.40 -7.08
C TYR A 33 -4.61 -3.10 -6.08
N GLU A 34 -4.61 -3.86 -4.98
CA GLU A 34 -5.33 -3.58 -3.75
C GLU A 34 -4.27 -3.29 -2.69
N VAL A 35 -4.19 -2.05 -2.20
CA VAL A 35 -3.07 -1.58 -1.36
C VAL A 35 -3.53 -1.02 -0.02
N GLU A 36 -2.79 -1.36 1.03
CA GLU A 36 -2.99 -0.92 2.41
C GLU A 36 -1.64 -0.62 3.10
N SER A 37 -1.65 0.13 4.20
CA SER A 37 -0.48 0.33 5.06
C SER A 37 -0.78 0.21 6.55
N THR A 38 0.20 -0.30 7.32
CA THR A 38 0.06 -0.48 8.76
C THR A 38 1.37 -0.28 9.54
N ARG A 39 1.27 -0.32 10.87
CA ARG A 39 2.38 -0.28 11.82
C ARG A 39 2.89 -1.71 12.10
N PHE A 40 4.19 -1.84 12.37
CA PHE A 40 4.81 -3.09 12.85
C PHE A 40 4.71 -3.25 14.38
N ILE A 41 3.52 -3.23 14.97
CA ILE A 41 3.16 -3.62 16.35
C ILE A 41 1.71 -3.24 16.61
#